data_AF-A0A101CHQ6-F1
#
_entry.id   AF-A0A101CHQ6-F1
#
_cell.length_a   1.000
_cell.length_b   1.000
_cell.length_c   1.000
_cell.angle_alpha   90.00
_cell.angle_beta   90.00
_cell.angle_gamma   90.00
#
_symmetry.space_group_name_H-M   'P 1'
#
loop_
_entity.id
_entity.type
_entity.pdbx_description
1 polymer ?
#
loop_
_entity_poly.entity_id
_entity_poly.type
_entity_poly.pdbx_seq_one_letter_code
_entity_poly.pdbx_strand_id
1 'polypeptide(L)'
;MEESTNHNLFTDIARRNFLVKQFFQANDVSIDLLGDINNPLVVTEDNIVLSCYVSNFNLIFKDDSFEGNESFTIKLKNDPAVLKDKLVSWINYASHRKIYIFTSDEGLYYSKFIRIYNGKLPLFSPSKELAYYVFQRQKAVEMVQKLKKDKIKLSIVL
;
A
#
# COMPACT_ATOMS: atom_id res chain seq x y z
N MET A 1 5.69 32.95 1.93
CA MET A 1 4.44 32.53 2.61
C MET A 1 3.89 31.19 2.10
N GLU A 2 4.30 30.70 0.91
CA GLU A 2 3.86 29.39 0.39
C GLU A 2 4.69 28.20 0.94
N GLU A 3 5.98 28.39 1.24
CA GLU A 3 6.86 27.33 1.75
C GLU A 3 6.47 26.81 3.14
N SER A 4 6.02 27.70 4.05
CA SER A 4 5.62 27.31 5.41
C SER A 4 4.36 26.44 5.44
N THR A 5 3.41 26.71 4.54
CA THR A 5 2.15 25.95 4.44
C THR A 5 2.37 24.56 3.88
N ASN A 6 3.24 24.43 2.87
CA ASN A 6 3.60 23.13 2.29
C ASN A 6 4.39 22.25 3.27
N HIS A 7 5.27 22.84 4.10
CA HIS A 7 6.00 22.09 5.12
C HIS A 7 5.07 21.52 6.21
N ASN A 8 4.07 22.30 6.64
CA ASN A 8 3.06 21.84 7.59
C ASN A 8 2.19 20.71 7.00
N LEU A 9 1.81 20.80 5.73
CA LEU A 9 1.02 19.74 5.08
C LEU A 9 1.78 18.42 4.96
N PHE A 10 3.07 18.47 4.57
CA PHE A 10 3.89 17.27 4.46
C PHE A 10 4.10 16.59 5.82
N THR A 11 4.35 17.38 6.86
CA THR A 11 4.49 16.86 8.23
C THR A 11 3.19 16.25 8.73
N ASP A 12 2.03 16.82 8.40
CA ASP A 12 0.72 16.23 8.72
C ASP A 12 0.44 14.93 7.98
N ILE A 13 0.77 14.82 6.68
CA ILE A 13 0.62 13.57 5.92
C ILE A 13 1.52 12.47 6.49
N ALA A 14 2.79 12.79 6.75
CA ALA A 14 3.74 11.86 7.34
C ALA A 14 3.28 11.39 8.73
N ARG A 15 2.83 12.33 9.58
CA ARG A 15 2.27 12.02 10.90
C ARG A 15 1.04 11.13 10.80
N ARG A 16 0.09 11.47 9.91
CA ARG A 16 -1.12 10.68 9.69
C ARG A 16 -0.78 9.25 9.28
N ASN A 17 0.11 9.08 8.30
CA ASN A 17 0.53 7.76 7.80
C ASN A 17 1.27 6.96 8.89
N PHE A 18 2.08 7.63 9.71
CA PHE A 18 2.68 7.02 10.90
C PHE A 18 1.61 6.52 11.88
N LEU A 19 0.59 7.33 12.19
CA LEU A 19 -0.49 6.92 13.09
C LEU A 19 -1.34 5.76 12.55
N VAL A 20 -1.51 5.65 11.22
CA VAL A 20 -2.14 4.47 10.60
C VAL A 20 -1.35 3.21 10.94
N LYS A 21 -0.04 3.21 10.66
CA LYS A 21 0.83 2.06 10.96
C LYS A 21 0.79 1.70 12.45
N GLN A 22 0.87 2.71 13.33
CA GLN A 22 0.75 2.51 14.78
C GLN A 22 -0.58 1.90 15.20
N PHE A 23 -1.70 2.34 14.61
CA PHE A 23 -3.01 1.76 14.91
C PHE A 23 -3.07 0.28 14.56
N PHE A 24 -2.65 -0.10 13.34
CA PHE A 24 -2.68 -1.51 12.92
C PHE A 24 -1.70 -2.36 13.75
N GLN A 25 -0.50 -1.85 14.02
CA GLN A 25 0.49 -2.52 14.87
C GLN A 25 -0.04 -2.77 16.29
N ALA A 26 -0.70 -1.79 16.91
CA ALA A 26 -1.31 -1.93 18.25
C ALA A 26 -2.48 -2.93 18.27
N ASN A 27 -3.00 -3.31 17.11
CA ASN A 27 -4.05 -4.31 16.93
C ASN A 27 -3.53 -5.63 16.35
N ASP A 28 -2.21 -5.86 16.41
CA ASP A 28 -1.52 -7.07 15.94
C ASP A 28 -1.70 -7.36 14.44
N VAL A 29 -1.83 -6.31 13.62
CA VAL A 29 -1.90 -6.42 12.16
C VAL A 29 -0.69 -5.69 11.55
N SER A 30 0.17 -6.44 10.86
CA SER A 30 1.31 -5.88 10.14
C SER A 30 0.85 -5.36 8.77
N ILE A 31 1.15 -4.09 8.48
CA ILE A 31 0.77 -3.43 7.23
C ILE A 31 1.90 -2.56 6.66
N ASP A 32 1.92 -2.49 5.33
CA ASP A 32 2.66 -1.54 4.53
C ASP A 32 1.72 -0.47 3.97
N LEU A 33 2.25 0.73 3.72
CA LEU A 33 1.55 1.80 3.01
C LEU A 33 2.12 1.97 1.61
N LEU A 34 1.34 1.65 0.58
CA LEU A 34 1.77 1.67 -0.82
C LEU A 34 1.06 2.77 -1.62
N GLY A 35 1.72 3.27 -2.66
CA GLY A 35 1.13 4.20 -3.62
C GLY A 35 1.27 5.67 -3.22
N ASP A 36 0.21 6.45 -3.41
CA ASP A 36 0.23 7.89 -3.12
C ASP A 36 0.21 8.12 -1.60
N ILE A 37 1.19 8.88 -1.10
CA ILE A 37 1.29 9.23 0.32
C ILE A 37 0.04 9.95 0.85
N ASN A 38 -0.71 10.66 -0.01
CA ASN A 38 -1.93 11.38 0.35
C ASN A 38 -3.12 10.44 0.52
N ASN A 39 -3.15 9.35 -0.24
CA ASN A 39 -4.19 8.32 -0.17
C ASN A 39 -3.56 6.93 -0.31
N PRO A 40 -2.81 6.48 0.71
CA PRO A 40 -2.04 5.25 0.60
C PRO A 40 -2.98 4.04 0.66
N LEU A 41 -2.61 2.99 -0.08
CA LEU A 41 -3.18 1.68 0.13
C LEU A 41 -2.63 1.10 1.43
N VAL A 42 -3.51 0.57 2.27
CA VAL A 42 -3.13 -0.21 3.46
C VAL A 42 -3.03 -1.66 3.03
N VAL A 43 -1.83 -2.23 3.05
CA VAL A 43 -1.54 -3.55 2.47
C VAL A 43 -0.97 -4.47 3.54
N THR A 44 -1.52 -5.67 3.69
CA THR A 44 -0.96 -6.69 4.59
C THR A 44 0.33 -7.32 4.04
N GLU A 45 1.01 -8.10 4.87
CA GLU A 45 2.15 -8.91 4.46
C GLU A 45 1.80 -9.86 3.29
N ASP A 46 0.59 -10.44 3.30
CA ASP A 46 0.05 -11.35 2.28
C ASP A 46 -0.42 -10.65 0.98
N ASN A 47 -0.01 -9.40 0.77
CA ASN A 47 -0.35 -8.61 -0.43
C ASN A 47 -1.87 -8.39 -0.59
N ILE A 48 -2.59 -8.24 0.51
CA ILE A 48 -4.02 -7.90 0.53
C ILE A 48 -4.16 -6.41 0.88
N VAL A 49 -4.77 -5.66 -0.02
CA VAL A 49 -5.20 -4.28 0.20
C VAL A 49 -6.49 -4.31 1.00
N LEU A 50 -6.41 -3.81 2.23
CA LEU A 50 -7.54 -3.68 3.13
C LEU A 50 -8.51 -2.60 2.64
N SER A 51 -9.80 -2.83 2.87
CA SER A 51 -10.90 -1.98 2.39
C SER A 51 -11.09 -0.76 3.28
N CYS A 52 -10.03 0.00 3.51
CA CYS A 52 -10.03 1.18 4.34
C CYS A 52 -9.25 2.31 3.67
N TYR A 53 -9.57 3.53 4.05
CA TYR A 53 -8.85 4.72 3.60
C TYR A 53 -8.82 5.76 4.70
N VAL A 54 -7.94 6.76 4.56
CA VAL A 54 -7.78 7.81 5.55
C VAL A 54 -8.19 9.15 4.97
N SER A 55 -9.02 9.87 5.72
CA SER A 55 -9.42 11.24 5.42
C SER A 55 -9.33 12.09 6.69
N ASN A 56 -8.50 13.13 6.68
CA ASN A 56 -8.32 14.07 7.80
C ASN A 56 -8.15 13.40 9.18
N PHE A 57 -7.18 12.49 9.29
CA PHE A 57 -6.90 11.67 10.48
C PHE A 57 -8.04 10.71 10.91
N ASN A 58 -9.10 10.57 10.13
CA ASN A 58 -10.08 9.51 10.31
C ASN A 58 -9.71 8.33 9.42
N LEU A 59 -9.50 7.16 10.02
CA LEU A 59 -9.36 5.90 9.30
C LEU A 59 -10.75 5.27 9.20
N ILE A 60 -11.23 5.16 7.95
CA ILE A 60 -12.58 4.77 7.59
C ILE A 60 -12.51 3.36 7.02
N PHE A 61 -13.29 2.45 7.60
CA PHE A 61 -13.34 1.03 7.24
C PHE A 61 -14.61 0.77 6.42
N LYS A 62 -14.47 0.05 5.32
CA LYS A 62 -15.57 -0.32 4.42
C LYS A 62 -15.77 -1.83 4.39
N ASP A 63 -16.98 -2.25 4.07
CA ASP A 63 -17.32 -3.66 3.82
C ASP A 63 -16.84 -4.15 2.44
N ASP A 64 -16.65 -3.26 1.47
CA ASP A 64 -16.13 -3.56 0.13
C ASP A 64 -15.18 -2.47 -0.40
N SER A 65 -14.15 -2.90 -1.12
CA SER A 65 -13.07 -2.05 -1.68
C SER A 65 -13.50 -1.11 -2.82
N PHE A 66 -14.63 -1.35 -3.49
CA PHE A 66 -15.12 -0.54 -4.59
C PHE A 66 -16.28 0.35 -4.13
N GLU A 67 -17.47 -0.26 -3.98
CA GLU A 67 -18.73 0.44 -3.67
C GLU A 67 -19.26 0.10 -2.28
N GLY A 68 -18.36 -0.28 -1.37
CA GLY A 68 -18.76 -0.63 -0.01
C GLY A 68 -19.39 0.52 0.77
N ASN A 69 -20.16 0.17 1.79
CA ASN A 69 -20.63 1.08 2.82
C ASN A 69 -19.57 1.23 3.92
N GLU A 70 -19.61 2.35 4.62
CA GLU A 70 -18.80 2.53 5.83
C GLU A 70 -19.27 1.55 6.92
N SER A 71 -18.37 0.67 7.36
CA SER A 71 -18.61 -0.24 8.48
C SER A 71 -18.38 0.45 9.82
N PHE A 72 -17.28 1.19 9.94
CA PHE A 72 -16.97 2.02 11.10
C PHE A 72 -15.81 2.98 10.77
N THR A 73 -15.68 4.00 11.61
CA THR A 73 -14.58 4.98 11.53
C THR A 73 -13.89 5.10 12.89
N ILE A 74 -12.57 5.27 12.85
CA ILE A 74 -11.78 5.64 14.03
C ILE A 74 -11.05 6.95 13.77
N LYS A 75 -10.84 7.73 14.83
CA LYS A 75 -9.95 8.88 14.80
C LYS A 75 -8.55 8.44 15.20
N LEU A 76 -7.57 8.66 14.32
CA LEU A 76 -6.16 8.39 14.56
C LEU A 76 -5.64 9.33 15.65
N LYS A 77 -4.94 8.76 16.64
CA LYS A 77 -4.35 9.46 17.79
C LYS A 77 -3.03 8.79 18.15
N ASN A 78 -2.19 9.49 18.93
CA ASN A 78 -0.91 8.95 19.39
C ASN A 78 -1.08 7.71 20.28
N ASP A 79 -2.17 7.64 21.05
CA ASP A 79 -2.58 6.46 21.80
C ASP A 79 -3.68 5.74 21.01
N PRO A 80 -3.34 4.66 20.29
CA PRO A 80 -4.28 3.97 19.41
C PRO A 80 -5.31 3.19 20.21
N ALA A 81 -6.57 3.27 19.77
CA ALA A 81 -7.61 2.42 20.34
C ALA A 81 -7.32 0.94 20.02
N VAL A 82 -7.35 0.09 21.04
CA VAL A 82 -7.26 -1.36 20.89
C VAL A 82 -8.66 -1.89 20.61
N LEU A 83 -8.88 -2.33 19.37
CA LEU A 83 -10.14 -2.83 18.81
C LEU A 83 -9.91 -4.18 18.12
N LYS A 84 -9.01 -5.00 18.67
CA LYS A 84 -8.51 -6.23 18.04
C LYS A 84 -9.63 -7.14 17.52
N ASP A 85 -10.59 -7.50 18.36
CA ASP A 85 -11.68 -8.40 17.97
C ASP A 85 -12.54 -7.82 16.83
N LYS A 86 -12.84 -6.53 16.90
CA LYS A 86 -13.60 -5.83 15.86
C LYS A 86 -12.82 -5.75 14.56
N LEU A 87 -11.51 -5.48 14.62
CA LEU A 87 -10.64 -5.41 13.45
C LEU A 87 -10.47 -6.78 12.79
N VAL A 88 -10.22 -7.83 13.58
CA VAL A 88 -10.12 -9.21 13.08
C VAL A 88 -11.42 -9.65 12.43
N SER A 89 -12.57 -9.39 13.08
CA SER A 89 -13.88 -9.64 12.49
C SER A 89 -14.02 -8.91 11.15
N TRP A 90 -13.68 -7.63 11.09
CA TRP A 90 -13.77 -6.86 9.86
C TRP A 90 -12.86 -7.41 8.75
N ILE A 91 -11.59 -7.76 9.06
CA ILE A 91 -10.65 -8.34 8.09
C ILE A 91 -11.19 -9.63 7.47
N ASN A 92 -11.91 -10.44 8.25
CA ASN A 92 -12.44 -11.72 7.79
C ASN A 92 -13.71 -11.59 6.94
N TYR A 93 -14.52 -10.55 7.17
CA TYR A 93 -15.84 -10.42 6.51
C TYR A 93 -15.89 -9.37 5.41
N ALA A 94 -15.03 -8.35 5.44
CA ALA A 94 -14.99 -7.35 4.40
C ALA A 94 -14.32 -7.89 3.12
N SER A 95 -14.81 -7.44 1.98
CA SER A 95 -14.27 -7.78 0.66
C SER A 95 -13.02 -6.94 0.38
N HIS A 96 -11.86 -7.54 0.62
CA HIS A 96 -10.53 -6.95 0.36
C HIS A 96 -9.98 -7.32 -1.01
N ARG A 97 -8.96 -6.59 -1.48
CA ARG A 97 -8.38 -6.81 -2.82
C ARG A 97 -6.96 -7.33 -2.75
N LYS A 98 -6.67 -8.41 -3.47
CA LYS A 98 -5.29 -8.84 -3.69
C LYS A 98 -4.56 -7.87 -4.62
N ILE A 99 -3.29 -7.61 -4.32
CA ILE A 99 -2.35 -7.01 -5.26
C ILE A 99 -1.23 -7.98 -5.60
N TYR A 100 -0.59 -7.73 -6.73
CA TYR A 100 0.56 -8.46 -7.21
C TYR A 100 1.71 -7.48 -7.30
N ILE A 101 2.76 -7.75 -6.51
CA ILE A 101 4.02 -7.01 -6.53
C ILE A 101 5.10 -7.88 -7.14
N PHE A 102 6.23 -7.26 -7.47
CA PHE A 102 7.28 -7.90 -8.25
C PHE A 102 8.64 -7.76 -7.57
N THR A 103 9.45 -8.81 -7.65
CA THR A 103 10.81 -8.82 -7.12
C THR A 103 11.81 -9.25 -8.18
N SER A 104 13.07 -8.81 -8.02
CA SER A 104 14.21 -9.39 -8.73
C SER A 104 14.56 -10.78 -8.17
N ASP A 105 15.47 -11.48 -8.84
CA ASP A 105 16.02 -12.75 -8.37
C ASP A 105 16.75 -12.61 -7.01
N GLU A 106 17.19 -11.39 -6.66
CA GLU A 106 17.85 -11.05 -5.39
C GLU A 106 16.84 -10.65 -4.29
N GLY A 107 15.53 -10.69 -4.57
CA GLY A 107 14.49 -10.35 -3.62
C GLY A 107 14.21 -8.85 -3.47
N LEU A 108 14.79 -7.98 -4.30
CA LEU A 108 14.51 -6.55 -4.27
C LEU A 108 13.20 -6.24 -5.00
N TYR A 109 12.35 -5.39 -4.42
CA TYR A 109 11.07 -4.98 -5.01
C TYR A 109 11.28 -4.08 -6.22
N TYR A 110 10.62 -4.41 -7.32
CA TYR A 110 10.63 -3.58 -8.52
C TYR A 110 9.72 -2.36 -8.33
N SER A 111 10.24 -1.16 -8.57
CA SER A 111 9.50 0.11 -8.40
C SER A 111 9.02 0.70 -9.72
N LYS A 112 9.92 0.82 -10.71
CA LYS A 112 9.63 1.35 -12.05
C LYS A 112 10.81 1.08 -12.97
N PHE A 113 10.71 1.44 -14.24
CA PHE A 113 11.87 1.55 -15.12
C PHE A 113 12.02 2.99 -15.60
N ILE A 114 13.27 3.39 -15.85
CA ILE A 114 13.57 4.60 -16.62
C ILE A 114 13.88 4.22 -18.06
N ARG A 115 13.43 5.06 -19.00
CA ARG A 115 13.81 4.91 -20.42
C ARG A 115 15.18 5.53 -20.61
N ILE A 116 16.08 4.78 -21.23
CA ILE A 116 17.40 5.23 -21.65
C ILE A 116 17.50 5.12 -23.17
N TYR A 117 18.49 5.76 -23.78
CA TYR A 117 18.62 5.90 -25.24
C TYR A 117 18.38 4.57 -26.02
N ASN A 118 18.90 3.45 -25.50
CA ASN A 118 18.77 2.13 -26.13
C ASN A 118 18.10 1.08 -25.23
N GLY A 119 17.21 1.47 -24.31
CA GLY A 119 16.51 0.47 -23.50
C GLY A 119 15.79 0.98 -22.27
N LYS A 120 15.64 0.08 -21.31
CA LYS A 120 15.00 0.34 -20.02
C LYS A 120 15.94 -0.10 -18.91
N LEU A 121 16.14 0.78 -17.94
CA LEU A 121 16.85 0.43 -16.71
C LEU A 121 15.81 0.24 -15.60
N PRO A 122 15.64 -0.98 -15.05
CA PRO A 122 14.76 -1.21 -13.92
C PRO A 122 15.34 -0.56 -12.65
N LEU A 123 14.45 -0.01 -11.83
CA LEU A 123 14.77 0.47 -10.49
C LEU A 123 14.15 -0.50 -9.49
N PHE A 124 14.99 -0.96 -8.57
CA PHE A 124 14.63 -1.85 -7.49
C PHE A 124 14.85 -1.18 -6.14
N SER A 125 14.11 -1.61 -5.14
CA SER A 125 14.19 -1.12 -3.76
C SER A 125 14.13 -2.29 -2.78
N PRO A 126 14.86 -2.22 -1.65
CA PRO A 126 14.64 -3.17 -0.56
C PRO A 126 13.28 -2.96 0.15
N SER A 127 12.60 -1.81 -0.07
CA SER A 127 11.34 -1.48 0.61
C SER A 127 10.11 -1.82 -0.23
N LYS A 128 9.18 -2.58 0.36
CA LYS A 128 7.88 -2.93 -0.23
C LYS A 128 6.99 -1.71 -0.46
N GLU A 129 7.14 -0.65 0.35
CA GLU A 129 6.37 0.60 0.22
C GLU A 129 6.62 1.32 -1.13
N LEU A 130 7.77 1.05 -1.75
CA LEU A 130 8.16 1.58 -3.07
C LEU A 130 7.88 0.61 -4.22
N ALA A 131 7.23 -0.53 -3.94
CA ALA A 131 6.97 -1.54 -4.96
C ALA A 131 5.90 -1.07 -5.96
N TYR A 132 6.13 -1.39 -7.23
CA TYR A 132 5.08 -1.36 -8.23
C TYR A 132 4.10 -2.50 -7.99
N TYR A 133 2.82 -2.22 -8.15
CA TYR A 133 1.77 -3.19 -7.94
C TYR A 133 0.72 -3.13 -9.05
N VAL A 134 0.03 -4.25 -9.24
CA VAL A 134 -1.18 -4.34 -10.06
C VAL A 134 -2.26 -5.13 -9.32
N PHE A 135 -3.53 -4.80 -9.56
CA PHE A 135 -4.67 -5.49 -8.92
C PHE A 135 -5.10 -6.78 -9.63
N GLN A 136 -4.70 -6.95 -10.90
CA GLN A 136 -5.16 -8.08 -11.71
C GLN A 136 -4.01 -9.04 -12.00
N ARG A 137 -4.24 -10.33 -11.74
CA ARG A 137 -3.26 -11.39 -12.00
C ARG A 137 -2.82 -11.39 -13.47
N GLN A 138 -3.76 -11.22 -14.39
CA GLN A 138 -3.50 -11.19 -15.82
C GLN A 138 -2.50 -10.08 -16.18
N LYS A 139 -2.70 -8.86 -15.65
CA LYS A 139 -1.77 -7.74 -15.83
C LYS A 139 -0.39 -8.03 -15.22
N ALA A 140 -0.34 -8.75 -14.11
CA ALA A 140 0.93 -9.15 -13.49
C ALA A 140 1.73 -10.08 -14.40
N VAL A 141 1.06 -11.09 -14.98
CA VAL A 141 1.66 -12.02 -15.94
C VAL A 141 2.13 -11.29 -17.20
N GLU A 142 1.31 -10.41 -17.76
CA GLU A 142 1.66 -9.60 -18.93
C GLU A 142 2.87 -8.71 -18.67
N MET A 143 2.96 -8.11 -17.48
CA MET A 143 4.08 -7.28 -17.09
C MET A 143 5.40 -8.06 -17.04
N VAL A 144 5.41 -9.23 -16.39
CA VAL A 144 6.58 -10.12 -16.34
C VAL A 144 7.01 -10.51 -17.74
N GLN A 145 6.08 -10.92 -18.60
CA GLN A 145 6.38 -11.31 -19.98
C GLN A 145 6.94 -10.14 -20.80
N LYS A 146 6.35 -8.94 -20.65
CA LYS A 146 6.79 -7.74 -21.37
C LYS A 146 8.19 -7.32 -20.96
N LEU A 147 8.46 -7.23 -19.66
CA LEU A 147 9.77 -6.80 -19.15
C LEU A 147 10.86 -7.85 -19.37
N LYS A 148 10.50 -9.14 -19.41
CA LYS A 148 11.42 -10.21 -19.82
C LYS A 148 11.98 -10.00 -21.23
N LYS A 149 11.18 -9.48 -22.17
CA LYS A 149 11.64 -9.13 -23.54
C LYS A 149 12.68 -8.00 -23.51
N ASP A 150 12.59 -7.12 -22.52
CA ASP A 150 13.56 -6.04 -22.27
C ASP A 150 14.75 -6.50 -21.41
N LYS A 151 14.96 -7.82 -21.24
CA LYS A 151 15.99 -8.45 -20.38
C LYS A 151 15.86 -8.11 -18.90
N ILE A 152 14.70 -7.65 -18.45
CA ILE A 152 14.38 -7.40 -17.04
C ILE A 152 13.60 -8.61 -16.53
N LYS A 153 14.22 -9.42 -15.67
CA LYS A 153 13.58 -10.58 -15.05
C LYS A 153 12.88 -10.16 -13.76
N LEU A 154 11.61 -10.52 -13.63
CA LEU A 154 10.80 -10.25 -12.46
C LEU A 154 10.06 -11.53 -12.06
N SER A 155 9.90 -11.71 -10.75
CA SER A 155 9.06 -12.73 -10.14
C SER A 155 7.85 -12.06 -9.48
N ILE A 156 6.67 -12.68 -9.59
CA ILE A 156 5.47 -12.21 -8.87
C ILE A 156 5.58 -12.73 -7.43
N VAL A 157 5.48 -11.82 -6.45
CA VAL A 157 5.35 -12.22 -5.05
C VAL A 157 3.92 -12.71 -4.84
N LEU A 158 3.80 -13.95 -4.36
CA LEU A 158 2.52 -14.62 -4.15
C LEU A 158 1.78 -14.14 -2.90
#